data_AF-A0A2G8LPZ2-F1
#
_entry.id   AF-A0A2G8LPZ2-F1
#
_cell.length_a   1.000
_cell.length_b   1.000
_cell.length_c   1.000
_cell.angle_alpha   90.00
_cell.angle_beta   90.00
_cell.angle_gamma   90.00
#
_symmetry.space_group_name_H-M   'P 1'
#
loop_
_entity.id
_entity.type
_entity.pdbx_description
1 polymer ?
#
loop_
_entity_poly.entity_id
_entity_poly.type
_entity_poly.pdbx_seq_one_letter_code
_entity_poly.pdbx_strand_id
1 'polypeptide(L)'
;MAYCSFAADGACCNHKPYSRHNASCCRDVITEGVPEIAGIQECSEEQSYWNSASISCQLGIVLDSYAEVQCCGNEVLSITDQICCAGKILTRTGPDDICCGTEILKPNAFCVEGRIVLKETHEDSYCLLRNDTFRIERIITYDSNAYICKDGALAVKKPNQRYCEGAKTIYDVQTEICCGHIRVHKNTNPWGLERRCCGYGVYHPQEQSCYGYHVFQIPERFAEITHRRDVQEEQHLAAAFDQHCCQGKPISDRTHICCDDHVYSIEGMENPQCCGRRVVDLNALEAVCCEGSWHFTGGEAKSCIGAVAVAKRERLCGDTIYLRADGQCCGNGIYNPRTHLCCDGVRLPKSHRDDVCCGTTKYCRRNRQLKCCQGTLHEMVSGRVCCGSSLINPTQDVCLEDRYQVSGNNSKRPAMPPTTNPWGLERRCCGYGVYHPQEQSCYGYHVFQIPERFAEICSLSLYDSRTEVCINDHIYSRTTTELTIEMCRKSNNLAAAFDQHCCQGKPISDRTHIAVMTIRVVDLNALEAVCCEGSWHFTGGEAKSCIGAVAVAKRERLCGDTIYLRADGQCCGNGIYNPRTHLCCDGVR
;
A
#
# COMPACT_ATOMS: atom_id res chain seq x y z
N MET A 1 -41.42 12.48 -31.64
CA MET A 1 -40.40 12.17 -30.62
C MET A 1 -40.09 13.47 -29.88
N ALA A 2 -40.79 13.71 -28.76
CA ALA A 2 -40.57 14.92 -27.97
C ALA A 2 -39.35 14.70 -27.08
N TYR A 3 -38.34 15.54 -27.25
CA TYR A 3 -37.10 15.53 -26.50
C TYR A 3 -37.38 15.98 -25.06
N CYS A 4 -37.14 15.09 -24.10
CA CYS A 4 -37.05 15.44 -22.68
C CYS A 4 -35.79 16.30 -22.49
N SER A 5 -35.94 17.61 -22.51
CA SER A 5 -34.86 18.55 -22.23
C SER A 5 -35.40 19.71 -21.41
N PHE A 6 -35.02 19.80 -20.14
CA PHE A 6 -34.51 21.02 -19.47
C PHE A 6 -34.07 20.71 -18.02
N ALA A 7 -32.94 21.33 -17.62
CA ALA A 7 -32.22 21.32 -16.34
C ALA A 7 -31.23 20.16 -16.06
N ALA A 8 -30.05 20.52 -15.54
CA ALA A 8 -28.86 19.67 -15.36
C ALA A 8 -29.06 18.43 -14.47
N ASP A 9 -30.13 18.40 -13.66
CA ASP A 9 -30.45 17.32 -12.73
C ASP A 9 -31.80 16.64 -13.00
N GLY A 10 -32.43 16.93 -14.15
CA GLY A 10 -33.71 16.35 -14.55
C GLY A 10 -33.56 14.92 -15.06
N ALA A 11 -34.51 14.05 -14.71
CA ALA A 11 -34.65 12.69 -15.25
C ALA A 11 -36.00 12.54 -15.98
N CYS A 12 -36.17 11.45 -16.72
CA CYS A 12 -37.44 11.13 -17.36
C CYS A 12 -37.92 9.74 -16.98
N CYS A 13 -39.20 9.67 -16.63
CA CYS A 13 -39.93 8.46 -16.25
C CYS A 13 -41.15 8.39 -17.17
N ASN A 14 -41.27 7.34 -17.99
CA ASN A 14 -42.36 7.20 -18.97
C ASN A 14 -42.62 8.48 -19.81
N HIS A 15 -41.56 9.06 -20.37
CA HIS A 15 -41.59 10.30 -21.16
C HIS A 15 -42.07 11.56 -20.41
N LYS A 16 -42.24 11.50 -19.09
CA LYS A 16 -42.50 12.66 -18.24
C LYS A 16 -41.21 13.11 -17.55
N PRO A 17 -40.84 14.40 -17.65
CA PRO A 17 -39.69 14.92 -16.91
C PRO A 17 -40.02 15.07 -15.42
N TYR A 18 -39.05 14.79 -14.56
CA TYR A 18 -39.08 15.05 -13.12
C TYR A 18 -37.70 15.48 -12.62
N SER A 19 -37.66 16.06 -11.42
CA SER A 19 -36.41 16.44 -10.75
C SER A 19 -35.96 15.32 -9.82
N ARG A 20 -34.74 14.80 -10.01
CA ARG A 20 -34.17 13.76 -9.13
C ARG A 20 -34.03 14.21 -7.67
N HIS A 21 -34.00 15.51 -7.42
CA HIS A 21 -33.90 16.10 -6.09
C HIS A 21 -35.20 16.03 -5.27
N ASN A 22 -36.35 15.86 -5.93
CA ASN A 22 -37.65 15.91 -5.27
C ASN A 22 -38.52 14.68 -5.56
N ALA A 23 -38.19 13.91 -6.60
CA ALA A 23 -38.97 12.76 -7.02
C ALA A 23 -38.06 11.65 -7.55
N SER A 24 -38.60 10.43 -7.60
CA SER A 24 -37.94 9.23 -8.12
C SER A 24 -38.90 8.45 -9.02
N CYS A 25 -38.34 7.56 -9.85
CA CYS A 25 -39.09 6.76 -10.80
C CYS A 25 -38.97 5.26 -10.49
N CYS A 26 -40.10 4.57 -10.35
CA CYS A 26 -40.17 3.12 -10.23
C CYS A 26 -41.22 2.58 -11.22
N ARG A 27 -40.85 1.58 -12.03
CA ARG A 27 -41.71 0.98 -13.08
C ARG A 27 -42.58 2.02 -13.82
N ASP A 28 -41.94 3.04 -14.40
CA ASP A 28 -42.62 4.06 -15.21
C ASP A 28 -43.59 4.99 -14.46
N VAL A 29 -43.59 4.96 -13.12
CA VAL A 29 -44.37 5.83 -12.24
C VAL A 29 -43.46 6.76 -11.43
N ILE A 30 -43.74 8.06 -11.47
CA ILE A 30 -43.02 9.09 -10.69
C ILE A 30 -43.63 9.16 -9.29
N THR A 31 -42.79 9.00 -8.27
CA THR A 31 -43.15 9.24 -6.87
C THR A 31 -42.60 10.58 -6.41
N GLU A 32 -43.48 11.56 -6.19
CA GLU A 32 -43.13 12.89 -5.67
C GLU A 32 -42.85 12.84 -4.15
N GLY A 33 -41.86 13.60 -3.68
CA GLY A 33 -41.46 13.67 -2.27
C GLY A 33 -40.37 12.67 -1.85
N VAL A 34 -39.96 11.76 -2.75
CA VAL A 34 -38.87 10.80 -2.53
C VAL A 34 -37.79 11.02 -3.60
N PRO A 35 -36.73 11.80 -3.34
CA PRO A 35 -35.60 11.96 -4.25
C PRO A 35 -34.88 10.67 -4.62
N GLU A 36 -34.22 10.67 -5.78
CA GLU A 36 -33.28 9.61 -6.17
C GLU A 36 -31.97 9.74 -5.39
N ILE A 37 -31.86 8.99 -4.30
CA ILE A 37 -30.61 8.87 -3.55
C ILE A 37 -30.15 7.41 -3.59
N ALA A 38 -29.02 7.19 -4.26
CA ALA A 38 -28.43 5.86 -4.41
C ALA A 38 -28.21 5.18 -3.05
N GLY A 39 -28.78 3.99 -2.88
CA GLY A 39 -28.68 3.17 -1.66
C GLY A 39 -29.62 3.55 -0.53
N ILE A 40 -30.43 4.62 -0.68
CA ILE A 40 -31.44 5.05 0.31
C ILE A 40 -32.86 4.98 -0.27
N GLN A 41 -33.02 5.39 -1.53
CA GLN A 41 -34.26 5.22 -2.26
C GLN A 41 -34.32 3.83 -2.89
N GLU A 42 -35.41 3.11 -2.64
CA GLU A 42 -35.69 1.80 -3.20
C GLU A 42 -37.06 1.77 -3.90
N CYS A 43 -37.25 0.77 -4.76
CA CYS A 43 -38.49 0.56 -5.50
C CYS A 43 -39.19 -0.70 -5.02
N SER A 44 -40.47 -0.55 -4.68
CA SER A 44 -41.41 -1.64 -4.49
C SER A 44 -42.47 -1.55 -5.57
N GLU A 45 -42.32 -2.35 -6.62
CA GLU A 45 -43.15 -2.25 -7.82
C GLU A 45 -43.11 -0.85 -8.45
N GLU A 46 -44.24 -0.13 -8.48
CA GLU A 46 -44.39 1.23 -9.00
C GLU A 46 -44.12 2.31 -7.94
N GLN A 47 -43.91 1.92 -6.67
CA GLN A 47 -43.80 2.86 -5.55
C GLN A 47 -42.35 3.03 -5.10
N SER A 48 -41.89 4.28 -5.04
CA SER A 48 -40.59 4.63 -4.47
C SER A 48 -40.72 4.87 -2.97
N TYR A 49 -39.77 4.38 -2.17
CA TYR A 49 -39.75 4.58 -0.73
C TYR A 49 -38.32 4.75 -0.20
N TRP A 50 -38.21 5.23 1.03
CA TRP A 50 -36.96 5.35 1.76
C TRP A 50 -36.71 4.08 2.56
N ASN A 51 -35.62 3.35 2.29
CA ASN A 51 -35.30 2.15 3.07
C ASN A 51 -34.92 2.44 4.53
N SER A 52 -34.69 3.72 4.88
CA SER A 52 -34.49 4.19 6.25
C SER A 52 -35.79 4.43 7.03
N ALA A 53 -36.93 4.52 6.34
CA ALA A 53 -38.21 4.89 6.94
C ALA A 53 -39.36 3.96 6.56
N SER A 54 -39.17 3.07 5.58
CA SER A 54 -40.17 2.11 5.16
C SER A 54 -39.53 0.78 4.78
N ILE A 55 -40.29 -0.31 4.88
CA ILE A 55 -39.86 -1.67 4.51
C ILE A 55 -40.74 -2.23 3.39
N SER A 56 -40.15 -2.94 2.42
CA SER A 56 -40.87 -3.68 1.37
C SER A 56 -40.77 -5.21 1.54
N CYS A 57 -41.89 -5.92 1.41
CA CYS A 57 -41.95 -7.38 1.48
C CYS A 57 -42.10 -8.05 0.09
N GLN A 58 -42.12 -9.40 0.03
CA GLN A 58 -42.06 -10.15 -1.24
C GLN A 58 -43.20 -9.84 -2.24
N LEU A 59 -44.37 -9.39 -1.77
CA LEU A 59 -45.50 -8.94 -2.61
C LEU A 59 -45.62 -7.41 -2.72
N GLY A 60 -44.53 -6.68 -2.46
CA GLY A 60 -44.46 -5.25 -2.71
C GLY A 60 -45.20 -4.35 -1.70
N ILE A 61 -45.62 -4.91 -0.56
CA ILE A 61 -46.23 -4.14 0.53
C ILE A 61 -45.17 -3.22 1.15
N VAL A 62 -45.39 -1.90 1.10
CA VAL A 62 -44.54 -0.87 1.72
C VAL A 62 -45.25 -0.29 2.93
N LEU A 63 -44.59 -0.28 4.09
CA LEU A 63 -45.10 0.34 5.33
C LEU A 63 -44.07 1.27 5.94
N ASP A 64 -44.53 2.37 6.55
CA ASP A 64 -43.68 3.28 7.32
C ASP A 64 -43.14 2.58 8.59
N SER A 65 -41.83 2.33 8.62
CA SER A 65 -41.10 1.66 9.67
C SER A 65 -40.54 2.66 10.69
N TYR A 66 -41.40 3.15 11.57
CA TYR A 66 -40.97 3.83 12.81
C TYR A 66 -40.84 2.85 14.00
N ALA A 67 -41.19 1.59 13.79
CA ALA A 67 -41.13 0.50 14.76
C ALA A 67 -40.16 -0.59 14.28
N GLU A 68 -39.59 -1.35 15.21
CA GLU A 68 -38.71 -2.49 14.93
C GLU A 68 -39.50 -3.63 14.27
N VAL A 69 -39.61 -3.59 12.93
CA VAL A 69 -40.40 -4.55 12.12
C VAL A 69 -39.56 -5.20 11.04
N GLN A 70 -39.93 -6.41 10.61
CA GLN A 70 -39.27 -7.17 9.54
C GLN A 70 -40.30 -7.93 8.68
N CYS A 71 -39.95 -8.22 7.42
CA CYS A 71 -40.76 -9.08 6.55
C CYS A 71 -40.60 -10.58 6.86
N CYS A 72 -41.72 -11.29 6.88
CA CYS A 72 -41.82 -12.75 6.86
C CYS A 72 -42.61 -13.18 5.62
N GLY A 73 -41.89 -13.42 4.53
CA GLY A 73 -42.54 -13.63 3.22
C GLY A 73 -43.29 -12.37 2.78
N ASN A 74 -44.62 -12.42 2.84
CA ASN A 74 -45.52 -11.35 2.41
C ASN A 74 -46.11 -10.54 3.57
N GLU A 75 -45.89 -10.97 4.81
CA GLU A 75 -46.45 -10.32 6.00
C GLU A 75 -45.34 -9.60 6.77
N VAL A 76 -45.73 -8.55 7.53
CA VAL A 76 -44.81 -7.80 8.39
C VAL A 76 -45.00 -8.28 9.82
N LEU A 77 -43.88 -8.55 10.50
CA LEU A 77 -43.86 -8.91 11.92
C LEU A 77 -43.13 -7.85 12.74
N SER A 78 -43.49 -7.76 14.02
CA SER A 78 -42.74 -6.99 15.02
C SER A 78 -41.61 -7.85 15.57
N ILE A 79 -40.36 -7.45 15.41
CA ILE A 79 -39.22 -8.29 15.85
C ILE A 79 -39.08 -8.34 17.37
N THR A 80 -39.80 -7.45 18.09
CA THR A 80 -39.77 -7.37 19.57
C THR A 80 -40.48 -8.55 20.23
N ASP A 81 -41.60 -8.99 19.65
CA ASP A 81 -42.48 -10.03 20.20
C ASP A 81 -42.78 -11.16 19.21
N GLN A 82 -42.28 -11.08 17.97
CA GLN A 82 -42.52 -12.08 16.93
C GLN A 82 -41.24 -12.53 16.23
N ILE A 83 -41.30 -13.70 15.59
CA ILE A 83 -40.21 -14.30 14.82
C ILE A 83 -40.77 -15.04 13.60
N CYS A 84 -40.05 -14.98 12.47
CA CYS A 84 -40.42 -15.68 11.23
C CYS A 84 -39.71 -17.03 11.13
N CYS A 85 -40.45 -18.14 11.19
CA CYS A 85 -39.91 -19.48 11.02
C CYS A 85 -40.45 -20.11 9.73
N ALA A 86 -39.59 -20.22 8.70
CA ALA A 86 -39.92 -20.76 7.39
C ALA A 86 -41.22 -20.18 6.78
N GLY A 87 -41.39 -18.85 6.86
CA GLY A 87 -42.56 -18.14 6.33
C GLY A 87 -43.77 -18.10 7.26
N LYS A 88 -43.68 -18.66 8.48
CA LYS A 88 -44.73 -18.58 9.50
C LYS A 88 -44.34 -17.59 10.60
N ILE A 89 -45.20 -16.62 10.87
CA ILE A 89 -45.04 -15.70 12.00
C ILE A 89 -45.44 -16.41 13.30
N LEU A 90 -44.54 -16.41 14.28
CA LEU A 90 -44.73 -16.98 15.61
C LEU A 90 -44.48 -15.92 16.68
N THR A 91 -45.19 -16.01 17.81
CA THR A 91 -44.95 -15.14 18.96
C THR A 91 -43.75 -15.64 19.76
N ARG A 92 -42.82 -14.75 20.08
CA ARG A 92 -41.68 -15.00 20.96
C ARG A 92 -42.16 -15.33 22.37
N THR A 93 -41.61 -16.38 22.92
CA THR A 93 -41.66 -16.76 24.34
C THR A 93 -40.46 -16.22 25.12
N GLY A 94 -39.37 -15.87 24.44
CA GLY A 94 -38.17 -15.29 25.03
C GLY A 94 -37.29 -14.52 24.03
N PRO A 95 -36.29 -13.78 24.52
CA PRO A 95 -35.37 -13.01 23.68
C PRO A 95 -34.47 -13.93 22.82
N ASP A 96 -34.13 -15.12 23.33
CA ASP A 96 -33.22 -16.09 22.70
C ASP A 96 -33.93 -17.09 21.77
N ASP A 97 -35.20 -16.87 21.46
CA ASP A 97 -35.96 -17.76 20.58
C ASP A 97 -35.36 -17.79 19.18
N ILE A 98 -35.07 -19.00 18.71
CA ILE A 98 -34.56 -19.27 17.36
C ILE A 98 -35.47 -20.27 16.64
N CYS A 99 -35.51 -20.18 15.31
CA CYS A 99 -36.34 -21.06 14.50
C CYS A 99 -35.69 -22.42 14.22
N CYS A 100 -36.52 -23.46 14.24
CA CYS A 100 -36.20 -24.75 13.65
C CYS A 100 -37.32 -25.19 12.71
N GLY A 101 -37.09 -25.06 11.40
CA GLY A 101 -38.16 -25.28 10.42
C GLY A 101 -39.29 -24.27 10.61
N THR A 102 -40.49 -24.76 10.90
CA THR A 102 -41.72 -23.94 11.08
C THR A 102 -42.06 -23.67 12.55
N GLU A 103 -41.20 -24.02 13.49
CA GLU A 103 -41.44 -23.91 14.94
C GLU A 103 -40.28 -23.20 15.67
N ILE A 104 -40.56 -22.68 16.86
CA ILE A 104 -39.52 -22.13 17.77
C ILE A 104 -38.80 -23.30 18.46
N LEU A 105 -37.48 -23.28 18.44
CA LEU A 105 -36.65 -24.29 19.07
C LEU A 105 -36.79 -24.23 20.60
N LYS A 106 -37.08 -25.38 21.20
CA LYS A 106 -37.16 -25.51 22.67
C LYS A 106 -35.77 -25.45 23.30
N PRO A 107 -35.61 -24.89 24.52
CA PRO A 107 -34.30 -24.81 25.19
C PRO A 107 -33.58 -26.15 25.35
N ASN A 108 -34.34 -27.24 25.55
CA ASN A 108 -33.81 -28.59 25.72
C ASN A 108 -33.90 -29.43 24.42
N ALA A 109 -33.60 -28.81 23.28
CA ALA A 109 -33.66 -29.47 21.99
C ALA A 109 -32.52 -29.02 21.05
N PHE A 110 -32.27 -29.83 20.02
CA PHE A 110 -31.45 -29.48 18.87
C PHE A 110 -32.34 -29.26 17.64
N CYS A 111 -31.93 -28.34 16.76
CA CYS A 111 -32.49 -28.26 15.42
C CYS A 111 -31.64 -29.07 14.45
N VAL A 112 -32.24 -30.10 13.84
CA VAL A 112 -31.53 -31.00 12.92
C VAL A 112 -32.30 -31.07 11.61
N GLU A 113 -31.78 -30.39 10.58
CA GLU A 113 -32.43 -30.24 9.27
C GLU A 113 -33.91 -29.82 9.35
N GLY A 114 -34.21 -28.84 10.22
CA GLY A 114 -35.56 -28.32 10.43
C GLY A 114 -36.46 -29.20 11.32
N ARG A 115 -35.92 -30.27 11.93
CA ARG A 115 -36.62 -31.10 12.92
C ARG A 115 -36.12 -30.80 14.33
N ILE A 116 -37.04 -30.65 15.27
CA ILE A 116 -36.74 -30.49 16.69
C ILE A 116 -36.46 -31.86 17.30
N VAL A 117 -35.27 -32.04 17.87
CA VAL A 117 -34.84 -33.27 18.55
C VAL A 117 -34.61 -32.97 20.02
N LEU A 118 -35.41 -33.56 20.91
CA LEU A 118 -35.31 -33.34 22.35
C LEU A 118 -34.05 -33.98 22.93
N LYS A 119 -33.44 -33.29 23.90
CA LYS A 119 -32.37 -33.81 24.75
C LYS A 119 -33.01 -34.57 25.91
N GLU A 120 -32.46 -35.72 26.28
CA GLU A 120 -32.96 -36.52 27.40
C GLU A 120 -32.28 -36.11 28.72
N THR A 121 -31.00 -35.77 28.68
CA THR A 121 -30.15 -35.45 29.83
C THR A 121 -29.14 -34.34 29.51
N HIS A 122 -27.83 -34.62 29.62
CA HIS A 122 -26.71 -33.69 29.41
C HIS A 122 -26.17 -33.74 27.98
N GLU A 123 -26.95 -34.16 26.99
CA GLU A 123 -26.47 -34.26 25.62
C GLU A 123 -26.19 -32.86 25.04
N ASP A 124 -24.97 -32.68 24.54
CA ASP A 124 -24.48 -31.47 23.88
C ASP A 124 -24.22 -31.70 22.37
N SER A 125 -24.43 -32.91 21.87
CA SER A 125 -24.29 -33.28 20.46
C SER A 125 -25.32 -34.32 19.99
N TYR A 126 -25.39 -34.54 18.67
CA TYR A 126 -26.23 -35.57 18.06
C TYR A 126 -25.50 -36.29 16.92
N CYS A 127 -25.85 -37.56 16.70
CA CYS A 127 -25.26 -38.47 15.74
C CYS A 127 -26.31 -38.86 14.68
N LEU A 128 -25.97 -38.63 13.42
CA LEU A 128 -26.87 -38.87 12.28
C LEU A 128 -26.53 -40.17 11.57
N LEU A 129 -27.55 -41.01 11.37
CA LEU A 129 -27.51 -42.11 10.40
C LEU A 129 -28.37 -41.73 9.19
N ARG A 130 -27.78 -41.82 8.00
CA ARG A 130 -28.48 -41.64 6.73
C ARG A 130 -28.58 -42.97 6.00
N ASN A 131 -29.68 -43.17 5.29
CA ASN A 131 -29.84 -44.29 4.37
C ASN A 131 -29.18 -44.01 3.01
N ASP A 132 -29.20 -44.99 2.10
CA ASP A 132 -28.62 -44.90 0.74
C ASP A 132 -29.22 -43.78 -0.12
N THR A 133 -30.38 -43.23 0.26
CA THR A 133 -31.04 -42.08 -0.40
C THR A 133 -30.74 -40.74 0.26
N PHE A 134 -29.72 -40.68 1.14
CA PHE A 134 -29.31 -39.51 1.92
C PHE A 134 -30.37 -38.94 2.88
N ARG A 135 -31.47 -39.66 3.11
CA ARG A 135 -32.50 -39.27 4.08
C ARG A 135 -32.06 -39.65 5.49
N ILE A 136 -32.41 -38.79 6.46
CA ILE A 136 -32.20 -39.09 7.88
C ILE A 136 -33.01 -40.33 8.24
N GLU A 137 -32.32 -41.39 8.62
CA GLU A 137 -32.90 -42.64 9.12
C GLU A 137 -33.04 -42.58 10.64
N ARG A 138 -31.99 -42.11 11.33
CA ARG A 138 -31.97 -42.03 12.79
C ARG A 138 -31.10 -40.85 13.27
N ILE A 139 -31.53 -40.26 14.38
CA ILE A 139 -30.78 -39.24 15.13
C ILE A 139 -30.60 -39.78 16.56
N ILE A 140 -29.39 -39.72 17.10
CA ILE A 140 -29.07 -40.12 18.47
C ILE A 140 -28.40 -38.95 19.17
N THR A 141 -29.00 -38.38 20.20
CA THR A 141 -28.34 -37.36 21.04
C THR A 141 -27.31 -38.02 21.95
N TYR A 142 -26.18 -37.37 22.22
CA TYR A 142 -25.14 -37.89 23.09
C TYR A 142 -24.32 -36.78 23.77
N ASP A 143 -23.70 -37.11 24.91
CA ASP A 143 -22.68 -36.29 25.56
C ASP A 143 -21.33 -36.47 24.85
N SER A 144 -20.85 -35.40 24.24
CA SER A 144 -19.61 -35.32 23.47
C SER A 144 -18.35 -35.54 24.31
N ASN A 145 -18.45 -35.51 25.63
CA ASN A 145 -17.37 -35.91 26.54
C ASN A 145 -17.28 -37.43 26.70
N ALA A 146 -18.41 -38.13 26.61
CA ALA A 146 -18.49 -39.57 26.80
C ALA A 146 -18.42 -40.36 25.49
N TYR A 147 -18.91 -39.80 24.38
CA TYR A 147 -19.04 -40.52 23.11
C TYR A 147 -18.56 -39.73 21.89
N ILE A 148 -18.29 -40.46 20.82
CA ILE A 148 -17.96 -39.97 19.49
C ILE A 148 -18.95 -40.60 18.49
N CYS A 149 -19.56 -39.79 17.62
CA CYS A 149 -20.36 -40.29 16.50
C CYS A 149 -19.46 -40.74 15.33
N LYS A 150 -19.61 -41.99 14.89
CA LYS A 150 -18.95 -42.55 13.70
C LYS A 150 -20.00 -43.22 12.82
N ASP A 151 -20.24 -42.64 11.64
CA ASP A 151 -21.19 -43.15 10.64
C ASP A 151 -22.56 -43.55 11.23
N GLY A 152 -23.11 -42.73 12.12
CA GLY A 152 -24.40 -42.97 12.77
C GLY A 152 -24.38 -43.87 14.00
N ALA A 153 -23.20 -44.33 14.46
CA ALA A 153 -23.02 -45.11 15.67
C ALA A 153 -22.18 -44.37 16.73
N LEU A 154 -22.49 -44.58 18.01
CA LEU A 154 -21.72 -44.00 19.11
C LEU A 154 -20.58 -44.92 19.54
N ALA A 155 -19.37 -44.37 19.62
CA ALA A 155 -18.19 -45.02 20.20
C ALA A 155 -17.80 -44.32 21.50
N VAL A 156 -17.38 -45.08 22.53
CA VAL A 156 -16.92 -44.50 23.81
C VAL A 156 -15.65 -43.69 23.58
N LYS A 157 -15.64 -42.43 24.04
CA LYS A 157 -14.53 -41.48 23.91
C LYS A 157 -13.48 -41.74 24.97
N LYS A 158 -12.23 -41.95 24.55
CA LYS A 158 -11.07 -41.95 25.46
C LYS A 158 -10.60 -40.51 25.73
N PRO A 159 -9.86 -40.22 26.83
CA PRO A 159 -9.54 -38.86 27.27
C PRO A 159 -8.91 -37.94 26.21
N ASN A 160 -8.08 -38.50 25.31
CA ASN A 160 -7.37 -37.75 24.27
C ASN A 160 -7.96 -37.95 22.87
N GLN A 161 -9.08 -38.66 22.74
CA GLN A 161 -9.64 -38.96 21.44
C GLN A 161 -10.57 -37.86 20.96
N ARG A 162 -10.37 -37.45 19.71
CA ARG A 162 -11.28 -36.56 18.97
C ARG A 162 -11.64 -37.20 17.64
N TYR A 163 -12.75 -36.73 17.06
CA TYR A 163 -13.19 -37.16 15.74
C TYR A 163 -12.87 -36.11 14.69
N CYS A 164 -12.31 -36.54 13.57
CA CYS A 164 -12.02 -35.71 12.41
C CYS A 164 -13.11 -36.00 11.37
N GLU A 165 -14.11 -35.11 11.28
CA GLU A 165 -15.37 -35.37 10.55
C GLU A 165 -15.19 -35.70 9.06
N GLY A 166 -14.45 -34.87 8.32
CA GLY A 166 -14.17 -35.08 6.91
C GLY A 166 -13.24 -36.25 6.62
N ALA A 167 -12.32 -36.56 7.55
CA ALA A 167 -11.47 -37.76 7.48
C ALA A 167 -12.20 -39.04 7.95
N LYS A 168 -13.38 -38.89 8.57
CA LYS A 168 -14.17 -39.95 9.21
C LYS A 168 -13.37 -40.87 10.14
N THR A 169 -12.44 -40.29 10.89
CA THR A 169 -11.54 -41.07 11.75
C THR A 169 -11.41 -40.45 13.14
N ILE A 170 -11.17 -41.32 14.12
CA ILE A 170 -10.81 -40.92 15.48
C ILE A 170 -9.29 -40.75 15.51
N TYR A 171 -8.80 -39.68 16.13
CA TYR A 171 -7.38 -39.39 16.29
C TYR A 171 -7.05 -39.03 17.75
N ASP A 172 -5.80 -39.23 18.14
CA ASP A 172 -5.31 -38.89 19.49
C ASP A 172 -4.66 -37.51 19.48
N VAL A 173 -5.25 -36.54 20.19
CA VAL A 173 -4.77 -35.14 20.20
C VAL A 173 -3.34 -34.99 20.76
N GLN A 174 -2.83 -35.98 21.50
CA GLN A 174 -1.45 -35.93 22.00
C GLN A 174 -0.41 -36.24 20.92
N THR A 175 -0.80 -36.94 19.84
CA THR A 175 0.15 -37.36 18.79
C THR A 175 -0.24 -36.87 17.40
N GLU A 176 -1.49 -36.45 17.24
CA GLU A 176 -2.12 -36.19 15.96
C GLU A 176 -2.91 -34.88 15.98
N ILE A 177 -3.08 -34.31 14.79
CA ILE A 177 -3.84 -33.09 14.55
C ILE A 177 -4.70 -33.27 13.29
N CYS A 178 -5.97 -32.87 13.36
CA CYS A 178 -6.90 -32.88 12.22
C CYS A 178 -6.92 -31.50 11.56
N CYS A 179 -6.55 -31.42 10.28
CA CYS A 179 -6.48 -30.18 9.52
C CYS A 179 -7.59 -30.08 8.48
N GLY A 180 -8.31 -28.94 8.51
CA GLY A 180 -9.43 -28.65 7.62
C GLY A 180 -10.54 -29.69 7.66
N HIS A 181 -10.70 -30.39 8.79
CA HIS A 181 -11.61 -31.51 9.01
C HIS A 181 -11.38 -32.74 8.10
N ILE A 182 -10.53 -32.67 7.08
CA ILE A 182 -10.41 -33.67 6.02
C ILE A 182 -9.24 -34.62 6.24
N ARG A 183 -8.18 -34.21 6.94
CA ARG A 183 -6.96 -35.01 7.04
C ARG A 183 -6.33 -34.95 8.42
N VAL A 184 -5.96 -36.13 8.93
CA VAL A 184 -5.21 -36.26 10.18
C VAL A 184 -3.72 -36.37 9.88
N HIS A 185 -2.91 -35.62 10.62
CA HIS A 185 -1.45 -35.56 10.54
C HIS A 185 -0.84 -35.83 11.90
N LYS A 186 0.45 -36.19 11.95
CA LYS A 186 1.20 -36.13 13.21
C LYS A 186 1.37 -34.68 13.65
N ASN A 187 1.12 -34.41 14.93
CA ASN A 187 1.23 -33.06 15.51
C ASN A 187 2.69 -32.62 15.72
N THR A 188 3.66 -33.51 15.53
CA THR A 188 5.10 -33.24 15.63
C THR A 188 5.86 -33.77 14.41
N ASN A 189 7.00 -33.16 14.11
CA ASN A 189 7.95 -33.66 13.12
C ASN A 189 8.91 -34.70 13.74
N PRO A 190 9.77 -35.38 12.94
CA PRO A 190 10.74 -36.35 13.46
C PRO A 190 11.74 -35.79 14.48
N TRP A 191 11.91 -34.47 14.54
CA TRP A 191 12.79 -33.77 15.49
C TRP A 191 12.05 -33.30 16.76
N GLY A 192 10.78 -33.68 16.92
CA GLY A 192 9.97 -33.36 18.10
C GLY A 192 9.38 -31.94 18.09
N LEU A 193 9.46 -31.24 16.97
CA LEU A 193 8.93 -29.88 16.90
C LEU A 193 7.44 -29.87 16.50
N GLU A 194 6.67 -28.99 17.14
CA GLU A 194 5.21 -28.89 17.01
C GLU A 194 4.77 -28.38 15.64
N ARG A 195 3.71 -28.99 15.10
CA ARG A 195 3.11 -28.63 13.81
C ARG A 195 1.73 -28.00 14.02
N ARG A 196 1.38 -27.03 13.17
CA ARG A 196 0.06 -26.42 13.11
C ARG A 196 -0.59 -26.62 11.75
N CYS A 197 -1.91 -26.47 11.67
CA CYS A 197 -2.65 -26.66 10.44
C CYS A 197 -2.56 -25.43 9.52
N CYS A 198 -2.29 -25.67 8.23
CA CYS A 198 -2.50 -24.69 7.17
C CYS A 198 -3.43 -25.28 6.11
N GLY A 199 -4.70 -24.90 6.17
CA GLY A 199 -5.75 -25.57 5.40
C GLY A 199 -5.84 -27.05 5.72
N TYR A 200 -5.63 -27.89 4.71
CA TYR A 200 -5.65 -29.36 4.85
C TYR A 200 -4.26 -29.93 5.19
N GLY A 201 -3.21 -29.12 5.15
CA GLY A 201 -1.82 -29.48 5.42
C GLY A 201 -1.35 -29.02 6.79
N VAL A 202 -0.06 -29.22 7.05
CA VAL A 202 0.62 -28.80 8.29
C VAL A 202 1.87 -27.98 7.97
N TYR A 203 2.24 -27.07 8.87
CA TYR A 203 3.48 -26.30 8.83
C TYR A 203 4.12 -26.23 10.21
N HIS A 204 5.37 -25.76 10.25
CA HIS A 204 6.16 -25.65 11.45
C HIS A 204 6.30 -24.20 11.93
N PRO A 205 5.63 -23.76 13.02
CA PRO A 205 5.56 -22.33 13.40
C PRO A 205 6.89 -21.63 13.64
N GLN A 206 7.93 -22.36 14.03
CA GLN A 206 9.25 -21.77 14.29
C GLN A 206 10.04 -21.48 13.01
N GLU A 207 9.63 -22.06 11.88
CA GLU A 207 10.31 -21.95 10.57
C GLU A 207 9.38 -21.40 9.48
N GLN A 208 8.07 -21.54 9.66
CA GLN A 208 7.04 -21.37 8.66
C GLN A 208 5.80 -20.67 9.23
N SER A 209 5.00 -20.10 8.35
CA SER A 209 3.73 -19.44 8.65
C SER A 209 2.67 -19.84 7.62
N CYS A 210 1.40 -19.67 7.98
CA CYS A 210 0.27 -19.98 7.10
C CYS A 210 -0.51 -18.71 6.76
N TYR A 211 -0.79 -18.49 5.48
CA TYR A 211 -1.70 -17.45 5.01
C TYR A 211 -2.53 -17.96 3.83
N GLY A 212 -3.85 -17.80 3.89
CA GLY A 212 -4.76 -18.20 2.80
C GLY A 212 -4.64 -19.68 2.39
N TYR A 213 -4.37 -20.58 3.35
CA TYR A 213 -4.09 -22.02 3.12
C TYR A 213 -2.73 -22.35 2.46
N HIS A 214 -1.86 -21.36 2.27
CA HIS A 214 -0.50 -21.55 1.76
C HIS A 214 0.54 -21.45 2.88
N VAL A 215 1.57 -22.29 2.81
CA VAL A 215 2.69 -22.33 3.77
C VAL A 215 3.87 -21.53 3.22
N PHE A 216 4.34 -20.57 4.02
CA PHE A 216 5.48 -19.72 3.70
C PHE A 216 6.67 -20.09 4.59
N GLN A 217 7.90 -20.01 4.06
CA GLN A 217 9.14 -20.27 4.82
C GLN A 217 9.54 -19.05 5.66
N ILE A 218 8.61 -18.58 6.49
CA ILE A 218 8.78 -17.43 7.38
C ILE A 218 8.21 -17.82 8.75
N PRO A 219 8.99 -17.83 9.84
CA PRO A 219 8.50 -18.12 11.19
C PRO A 219 7.35 -17.22 11.62
N GLU A 220 6.35 -17.76 12.33
CA GLU A 220 5.18 -16.99 12.79
C GLU A 220 5.56 -15.75 13.62
N ARG A 221 6.64 -15.82 14.41
CA ARG A 221 7.12 -14.68 15.21
C ARG A 221 7.53 -13.45 14.38
N PHE A 222 7.70 -13.63 13.08
CA PHE A 222 8.02 -12.57 12.12
C PHE A 222 6.85 -12.25 11.19
N ALA A 223 5.74 -12.99 11.29
CA ALA A 223 4.52 -12.76 10.53
C ALA A 223 3.51 -12.00 11.41
N GLU A 224 3.64 -10.68 11.51
CA GLU A 224 2.60 -9.87 12.15
C GLU A 224 1.41 -9.71 11.19
N ILE A 225 0.30 -10.42 11.47
CA ILE A 225 -0.94 -10.30 10.69
C ILE A 225 -1.71 -9.08 11.20
N THR A 226 -1.82 -8.04 10.37
CA THR A 226 -2.83 -6.99 10.56
C THR A 226 -4.21 -7.59 10.27
N HIS A 227 -5.02 -7.78 11.32
CA HIS A 227 -6.43 -8.13 11.19
C HIS A 227 -7.23 -6.95 10.63
N ARG A 228 -7.18 -6.72 9.31
CA ARG A 228 -8.26 -6.00 8.60
C ARG A 228 -8.88 -6.92 7.57
N ARG A 229 -10.16 -7.19 7.76
CA ARG A 229 -11.06 -7.63 6.69
C ARG A 229 -11.05 -6.53 5.62
N ASP A 230 -11.16 -6.94 4.37
CA ASP A 230 -11.09 -6.13 3.16
C ASP A 230 -9.68 -5.97 2.57
N VAL A 231 -9.16 -7.07 2.05
CA VAL A 231 -8.26 -7.02 0.89
C VAL A 231 -8.86 -7.93 -0.18
N GLN A 232 -9.73 -7.35 -1.01
CA GLN A 232 -9.86 -7.83 -2.37
C GLN A 232 -8.61 -7.37 -3.14
N GLU A 233 -8.10 -8.27 -3.97
CA GLU A 233 -6.96 -8.14 -4.90
C GLU A 233 -5.56 -8.54 -4.41
N GLU A 234 -5.10 -9.65 -4.99
CA GLU A 234 -3.84 -10.40 -4.82
C GLU A 234 -2.54 -9.63 -5.17
N GLN A 235 -2.50 -8.30 -5.17
CA GLN A 235 -1.32 -7.55 -5.66
C GLN A 235 -0.65 -6.59 -4.68
N HIS A 236 -1.14 -6.42 -3.45
CA HIS A 236 -0.59 -5.39 -2.54
C HIS A 236 -0.21 -5.86 -1.13
N LEU A 237 0.24 -7.12 -0.95
CA LEU A 237 0.85 -7.57 0.31
C LEU A 237 2.36 -7.23 0.44
N ALA A 238 2.89 -6.33 -0.39
CA ALA A 238 4.30 -5.94 -0.36
C ALA A 238 4.64 -4.75 0.56
N ALA A 239 3.65 -4.15 1.25
CA ALA A 239 3.82 -2.84 1.90
C ALA A 239 3.99 -2.84 3.43
N ALA A 240 3.94 -3.99 4.12
CA ALA A 240 3.88 -4.01 5.60
C ALA A 240 5.11 -4.58 6.32
N PHE A 241 6.12 -5.11 5.62
CA PHE A 241 7.36 -5.62 6.22
C PHE A 241 8.54 -5.33 5.30
N ASP A 242 9.75 -5.22 5.86
CA ASP A 242 11.05 -5.27 5.15
C ASP A 242 11.24 -6.63 4.44
N GLN A 243 10.31 -6.99 3.55
CA GLN A 243 10.33 -8.20 2.75
C GLN A 243 11.04 -7.89 1.45
N HIS A 244 12.33 -8.24 1.40
CA HIS A 244 13.01 -8.33 0.13
C HIS A 244 12.50 -9.57 -0.61
N CYS A 245 12.21 -9.40 -1.90
CA CYS A 245 11.83 -10.51 -2.78
C CYS A 245 13.05 -10.97 -3.57
N CYS A 246 13.23 -12.29 -3.71
CA CYS A 246 14.23 -12.89 -4.58
C CYS A 246 13.51 -13.76 -5.61
N GLN A 247 13.55 -13.39 -6.89
CA GLN A 247 12.75 -14.02 -7.95
C GLN A 247 11.24 -14.12 -7.62
N GLY A 248 10.66 -13.09 -7.01
CA GLY A 248 9.25 -13.09 -6.61
C GLY A 248 8.91 -14.01 -5.44
N LYS A 249 9.90 -14.65 -4.81
CA LYS A 249 9.75 -15.37 -3.54
C LYS A 249 10.10 -14.43 -2.38
N PRO A 250 9.22 -14.27 -1.39
CA PRO A 250 9.53 -13.46 -0.22
C PRO A 250 10.63 -14.15 0.59
N ILE A 251 11.64 -13.37 0.99
CA ILE A 251 12.72 -13.80 1.90
C ILE A 251 12.82 -12.84 3.08
N SER A 252 13.35 -13.32 4.20
CA SER A 252 13.69 -12.48 5.36
C SER A 252 15.16 -12.09 5.30
N ASP A 253 15.43 -10.79 5.24
CA ASP A 253 16.76 -10.16 5.34
C ASP A 253 17.54 -10.51 6.62
N ARG A 254 16.86 -10.94 7.68
CA ARG A 254 17.47 -11.40 8.94
C ARG A 254 18.08 -12.79 8.87
N THR A 255 17.65 -13.62 7.93
CA THR A 255 18.03 -15.05 7.85
C THR A 255 18.54 -15.44 6.48
N HIS A 256 18.22 -14.65 5.46
CA HIS A 256 18.57 -14.89 4.08
C HIS A 256 18.96 -13.60 3.37
N ILE A 257 19.82 -13.73 2.37
CA ILE A 257 20.19 -12.64 1.46
C ILE A 257 19.99 -13.12 0.01
N CYS A 258 19.55 -12.22 -0.85
CA CYS A 258 19.40 -12.48 -2.29
C CYS A 258 20.60 -11.91 -3.04
N CYS A 259 21.37 -12.77 -3.71
CA CYS A 259 22.52 -12.37 -4.51
C CYS A 259 22.36 -12.90 -5.95
N ASP A 260 22.29 -11.99 -6.93
CA ASP A 260 22.07 -12.32 -8.35
C ASP A 260 20.96 -13.37 -8.55
N ASP A 261 19.79 -13.06 -7.98
CA ASP A 261 18.56 -13.86 -8.03
C ASP A 261 18.63 -15.23 -7.33
N HIS A 262 19.64 -15.47 -6.50
CA HIS A 262 19.77 -16.69 -5.70
C HIS A 262 19.65 -16.38 -4.21
N VAL A 263 18.87 -17.20 -3.51
CA VAL A 263 18.66 -17.10 -2.06
C VAL A 263 19.74 -17.89 -1.33
N TYR A 264 20.39 -17.23 -0.37
CA TYR A 264 21.40 -17.83 0.49
C TYR A 264 21.03 -17.63 1.96
N SER A 265 21.32 -18.63 2.80
CA SER A 265 21.26 -18.47 4.26
C SER A 265 22.44 -17.63 4.74
N ILE A 266 22.17 -16.70 5.66
CA ILE A 266 23.19 -15.88 6.35
C ILE A 266 23.34 -16.25 7.82
N GLU A 267 22.80 -17.41 8.22
CA GLU A 267 22.90 -17.90 9.59
C GLU A 267 24.37 -18.17 9.97
N GLY A 268 24.84 -17.52 11.04
CA GLY A 268 26.23 -17.61 11.50
C GLY A 268 27.22 -16.65 10.84
N MET A 269 26.74 -15.70 10.00
CA MET A 269 27.56 -14.62 9.44
C MET A 269 27.40 -13.34 10.28
N GLU A 270 28.47 -12.59 10.49
CA GLU A 270 28.44 -11.33 11.25
C GLU A 270 28.06 -10.12 10.39
N ASN A 271 28.55 -10.06 9.15
CA ASN A 271 28.24 -8.97 8.22
C ASN A 271 28.09 -9.48 6.77
N PRO A 272 27.00 -10.21 6.47
CA PRO A 272 26.76 -10.81 5.16
C PRO A 272 26.47 -9.76 4.08
N GLN A 273 27.15 -9.86 2.94
CA GLN A 273 26.96 -9.01 1.76
C GLN A 273 27.03 -9.85 0.48
N CYS A 274 26.42 -9.34 -0.59
CA CYS A 274 26.55 -9.95 -1.91
C CYS A 274 27.80 -9.48 -2.65
N CYS A 275 28.48 -10.42 -3.30
CA CYS A 275 29.47 -10.15 -4.33
C CYS A 275 29.15 -11.00 -5.56
N GLY A 276 28.36 -10.45 -6.48
CA GLY A 276 27.76 -11.20 -7.58
C GLY A 276 26.86 -12.33 -7.03
N ARG A 277 27.02 -13.56 -7.55
CA ARG A 277 26.33 -14.79 -7.08
C ARG A 277 26.87 -15.40 -5.78
N ARG A 278 27.55 -14.65 -4.93
CA ARG A 278 28.13 -15.20 -3.68
C ARG A 278 27.82 -14.31 -2.49
N VAL A 279 27.62 -14.93 -1.34
CA VAL A 279 27.55 -14.25 -0.04
C VAL A 279 28.92 -14.26 0.59
N VAL A 280 29.32 -13.12 1.15
CA VAL A 280 30.60 -12.91 1.81
C VAL A 280 30.39 -12.17 3.12
N ASP A 281 31.20 -12.47 4.13
CA ASP A 281 31.19 -11.78 5.41
C ASP A 281 32.25 -10.65 5.40
N LEU A 282 31.81 -9.40 5.46
CA LEU A 282 32.69 -8.22 5.39
C LEU A 282 33.61 -8.05 6.60
N ASN A 283 33.35 -8.74 7.72
CA ASN A 283 34.24 -8.68 8.89
C ASN A 283 35.54 -9.47 8.69
N ALA A 284 35.64 -10.27 7.62
CA ALA A 284 36.92 -10.78 7.15
C ALA A 284 37.68 -9.64 6.43
N LEU A 285 38.53 -8.92 7.17
CA LEU A 285 39.48 -7.88 6.72
C LEU A 285 40.42 -8.28 5.55
N GLU A 286 40.22 -9.47 4.98
CA GLU A 286 41.03 -10.09 3.94
C GLU A 286 40.32 -10.19 2.57
N ALA A 287 39.24 -9.42 2.32
CA ALA A 287 38.51 -9.48 1.04
C ALA A 287 38.00 -8.13 0.53
N VAL A 288 37.85 -8.02 -0.80
CA VAL A 288 37.20 -6.90 -1.51
C VAL A 288 36.37 -7.43 -2.67
N CYS A 289 35.21 -6.82 -2.92
CA CYS A 289 34.36 -7.13 -4.07
C CYS A 289 34.47 -6.05 -5.13
N CYS A 290 34.80 -6.43 -6.37
CA CYS A 290 34.95 -5.53 -7.51
C CYS A 290 34.03 -5.97 -8.65
N GLU A 291 33.01 -5.18 -8.99
CA GLU A 291 32.00 -5.49 -10.02
C GLU A 291 31.48 -6.94 -9.96
N GLY A 292 31.11 -7.40 -8.75
CA GLY A 292 30.60 -8.75 -8.52
C GLY A 292 31.66 -9.85 -8.48
N SER A 293 32.94 -9.53 -8.67
CA SER A 293 34.07 -10.44 -8.55
C SER A 293 34.74 -10.31 -7.19
N TRP A 294 34.85 -11.44 -6.49
CA TRP A 294 35.45 -11.50 -5.16
C TRP A 294 36.98 -11.66 -5.24
N HIS A 295 37.71 -10.86 -4.47
CA HIS A 295 39.17 -10.88 -4.41
C HIS A 295 39.68 -10.97 -2.98
N PHE A 296 40.61 -11.89 -2.74
CA PHE A 296 41.34 -11.96 -1.49
C PHE A 296 42.39 -10.83 -1.40
N THR A 297 42.34 -10.06 -0.32
CA THR A 297 43.24 -8.94 -0.07
C THR A 297 44.49 -9.37 0.69
N GLY A 298 44.48 -10.52 1.38
CA GLY A 298 45.63 -11.03 2.14
C GLY A 298 46.14 -10.07 3.21
N GLY A 299 45.24 -9.27 3.78
CA GLY A 299 45.55 -8.24 4.77
C GLY A 299 46.12 -6.93 4.20
N GLU A 300 46.31 -6.80 2.88
CA GLU A 300 46.71 -5.55 2.23
C GLU A 300 45.49 -4.79 1.71
N ALA A 301 45.30 -3.51 2.06
CA ALA A 301 44.17 -2.73 1.56
C ALA A 301 44.21 -2.57 0.02
N LYS A 302 43.20 -3.12 -0.65
CA LYS A 302 43.01 -3.04 -2.11
C LYS A 302 41.77 -2.20 -2.45
N SER A 303 41.82 -1.50 -3.58
CA SER A 303 40.71 -0.74 -4.18
C SER A 303 40.34 -1.32 -5.54
N CYS A 304 39.12 -1.11 -6.01
CA CYS A 304 38.69 -1.61 -7.31
C CYS A 304 39.03 -0.67 -8.47
N ILE A 305 39.45 -1.24 -9.59
CA ILE A 305 39.43 -0.63 -10.93
C ILE A 305 38.66 -1.60 -11.83
N GLY A 306 37.39 -1.29 -12.11
CA GLY A 306 36.46 -2.24 -12.72
C GLY A 306 36.31 -3.50 -11.85
N ALA A 307 36.30 -4.68 -12.47
CA ALA A 307 36.27 -5.98 -11.80
C ALA A 307 37.58 -6.41 -11.11
N VAL A 308 38.64 -5.60 -11.15
CA VAL A 308 39.98 -5.96 -10.64
C VAL A 308 40.30 -5.23 -9.33
N ALA A 309 40.78 -5.97 -8.33
CA ALA A 309 41.29 -5.42 -7.08
C ALA A 309 42.79 -5.09 -7.18
N VAL A 310 43.15 -3.84 -6.90
CA VAL A 310 44.54 -3.33 -6.93
C VAL A 310 44.95 -2.70 -5.61
N ALA A 311 46.14 -3.03 -5.12
CA ALA A 311 46.71 -2.43 -3.92
C ALA A 311 47.17 -0.98 -4.17
N LYS A 312 47.38 -0.20 -3.10
CA LYS A 312 47.87 1.19 -3.19
C LYS A 312 49.21 1.32 -3.93
N ARG A 313 50.07 0.30 -3.84
CA ARG A 313 51.37 0.23 -4.53
C ARG A 313 51.28 -0.27 -5.97
N GLU A 314 50.09 -0.63 -6.44
CA GLU A 314 49.84 -1.21 -7.75
C GLU A 314 49.09 -0.22 -8.66
N ARG A 315 49.16 -0.47 -9.96
CA ARG A 315 48.34 0.18 -10.98
C ARG A 315 47.94 -0.83 -12.04
N LEU A 316 46.72 -0.71 -12.54
CA LEU A 316 46.23 -1.49 -13.67
C LEU A 316 46.46 -0.69 -14.96
N CYS A 317 47.15 -1.28 -15.94
CA CYS A 317 47.33 -0.71 -17.28
C CYS A 317 46.77 -1.70 -18.31
N GLY A 318 45.65 -1.36 -18.96
CA GLY A 318 44.87 -2.36 -19.70
C GLY A 318 44.40 -3.46 -18.74
N ASP A 319 44.79 -4.70 -19.03
CA ASP A 319 44.40 -5.88 -18.22
C ASP A 319 45.53 -6.38 -17.29
N THR A 320 46.65 -5.68 -17.21
CA THR A 320 47.84 -6.12 -16.45
C THR A 320 48.16 -5.19 -15.28
N ILE A 321 48.41 -5.79 -14.11
CA ILE A 321 48.80 -5.07 -12.88
C ILE A 321 50.33 -4.89 -12.84
N TYR A 322 50.76 -3.65 -12.61
CA TYR A 322 52.17 -3.27 -12.45
C TYR A 322 52.40 -2.55 -11.12
N LEU A 323 53.62 -2.54 -10.61
CA LEU A 323 53.94 -1.72 -9.45
C LEU A 323 53.98 -0.24 -9.84
N ARG A 324 53.53 0.63 -8.93
CA ARG A 324 53.53 2.06 -9.15
C ARG A 324 54.93 2.63 -9.31
N ALA A 325 55.94 1.95 -8.80
CA ALA A 325 57.35 2.31 -8.93
C ALA A 325 57.87 2.14 -10.37
N ASP A 326 57.25 1.26 -11.18
CA ASP A 326 57.87 0.80 -12.43
C ASP A 326 57.66 1.77 -13.62
N GLY A 327 56.58 2.57 -13.60
CA GLY A 327 56.31 3.56 -14.66
C GLY A 327 54.83 3.82 -14.93
N GLN A 328 54.50 4.93 -15.58
CA GLN A 328 53.11 5.33 -15.85
C GLN A 328 52.44 4.45 -16.90
N CYS A 329 51.10 4.37 -16.93
CA CYS A 329 50.39 3.59 -17.94
C CYS A 329 50.40 4.26 -19.31
N CYS A 330 50.55 3.44 -20.36
CA CYS A 330 50.33 3.79 -21.74
C CYS A 330 49.76 2.60 -22.50
N GLY A 331 48.46 2.64 -22.83
CA GLY A 331 47.75 1.45 -23.32
C GLY A 331 47.84 0.31 -22.30
N ASN A 332 48.25 -0.87 -22.76
CA ASN A 332 48.29 -2.11 -21.96
C ASN A 332 49.62 -2.32 -21.20
N GLY A 333 50.47 -1.30 -21.11
CA GLY A 333 51.78 -1.43 -20.46
C GLY A 333 52.25 -0.17 -19.77
N ILE A 334 53.38 -0.28 -19.08
CA ILE A 334 54.03 0.85 -18.40
C ILE A 334 55.09 1.50 -19.30
N TYR A 335 55.34 2.78 -19.04
CA TYR A 335 56.42 3.55 -19.64
C TYR A 335 57.05 4.50 -18.62
N ASN A 336 58.32 4.83 -18.83
CA ASN A 336 59.01 5.84 -18.03
C ASN A 336 58.82 7.22 -18.69
N PRO A 337 58.12 8.16 -18.04
CA PRO A 337 57.86 9.49 -18.62
C PRO A 337 59.11 10.35 -18.77
N ARG A 338 60.24 9.96 -18.16
CA ARG A 338 61.53 10.64 -18.37
C ARG A 338 62.15 10.30 -19.73
N THR A 339 61.95 9.08 -20.22
CA THR A 339 62.58 8.58 -21.44
C THR A 339 61.61 8.39 -22.59
N HIS A 340 60.30 8.35 -22.33
CA HIS A 340 59.26 8.08 -23.33
C HIS A 340 58.05 9.04 -23.17
N LEU A 341 57.26 9.14 -24.23
CA LEU A 341 55.95 9.75 -24.31
C LEU A 341 54.90 8.65 -24.48
N CYS A 342 53.69 8.89 -23.96
CA CYS A 342 52.52 8.10 -24.31
C CYS A 342 51.62 8.91 -25.24
N CYS A 343 51.49 8.47 -26.49
CA CYS A 343 50.72 9.14 -27.52
C CYS A 343 49.60 8.20 -27.98
N ASP A 344 48.35 8.48 -27.59
CA ASP A 344 47.15 7.65 -27.85
C ASP A 344 47.38 6.15 -27.59
N GLY A 345 47.97 5.81 -26.45
CA GLY A 345 48.26 4.43 -26.03
C GLY A 345 49.55 3.83 -26.62
N VAL A 346 50.25 4.54 -27.50
CA VAL A 346 51.53 4.12 -28.09
C VAL A 346 52.71 4.73 -27.32
N ARG A 347 53.67 3.88 -26.93
CA ARG A 347 54.90 4.29 -26.22
C ARG A 347 55.97 4.71 -27.23
N LEU A 348 56.36 5.98 -27.19
CA LEU A 348 57.39 6.52 -28.10
C LEU A 348 58.59 7.05 -27.30
N PRO A 349 59.84 6.73 -27.66
CA PRO A 349 61.01 7.26 -26.96
C PRO A 349 61.09 8.79 -27.15
N LYS A 350 61.57 9.53 -26.14
CA LYS A 350 61.87 10.96 -26.26
C LYS A 350 63.23 11.13 -26.93
N SER A 351 63.27 11.89 -28.01
CA SER A 351 64.50 12.33 -28.66
C SER A 351 64.89 13.74 -28.21
N HIS A 352 63.90 14.54 -27.83
CA HIS A 352 64.09 15.91 -27.35
C HIS A 352 63.19 16.22 -26.14
N ARG A 353 63.59 17.18 -25.30
CA ARG A 353 62.78 17.60 -24.12
C ARG A 353 61.45 18.26 -24.50
N ASP A 354 61.37 18.80 -25.71
CA ASP A 354 60.17 19.45 -26.27
C ASP A 354 59.35 18.53 -27.20
N ASP A 355 59.63 17.23 -27.19
CA ASP A 355 58.78 16.26 -27.89
C ASP A 355 57.39 16.24 -27.24
N VAL A 356 56.36 16.35 -28.07
CA VAL A 356 54.94 16.32 -27.70
C VAL A 356 54.20 15.35 -28.62
N CYS A 357 53.03 14.88 -28.19
CA CYS A 357 52.21 13.96 -28.98
C CYS A 357 51.35 14.71 -30.00
N CYS A 358 51.15 14.07 -31.14
CA CYS A 358 50.11 14.37 -32.11
C CYS A 358 49.45 13.06 -32.54
N GLY A 359 48.32 12.75 -31.90
CA GLY A 359 47.66 11.46 -32.05
C GLY A 359 48.55 10.33 -31.53
N THR A 360 48.79 9.32 -32.38
CA THR A 360 49.70 8.19 -32.09
C THR A 360 51.17 8.47 -32.42
N THR A 361 51.52 9.68 -32.90
CA THR A 361 52.89 10.06 -33.28
C THR A 361 53.48 11.11 -32.34
N LYS A 362 54.82 11.27 -32.34
CA LYS A 362 55.51 12.35 -31.62
C LYS A 362 56.11 13.37 -32.58
N TYR A 363 56.21 14.63 -32.17
CA TYR A 363 56.98 15.64 -32.87
C TYR A 363 57.57 16.66 -31.89
N CYS A 364 58.67 17.32 -32.26
CA CYS A 364 59.28 18.36 -31.45
C CYS A 364 58.54 19.69 -31.65
N ARG A 365 57.99 20.27 -30.57
CA ARG A 365 57.23 21.53 -30.62
C ARG A 365 58.03 22.72 -31.14
N ARG A 366 59.37 22.67 -31.07
CA ARG A 366 60.24 23.72 -31.65
C ARG A 366 60.29 23.68 -33.17
N ASN A 367 59.93 22.57 -33.80
CA ASN A 367 59.90 22.48 -35.24
C ASN A 367 58.72 23.31 -35.78
N ARG A 368 59.01 24.53 -36.23
CA ARG A 368 58.00 25.46 -36.79
C ARG A 368 57.41 24.99 -38.13
N GLN A 369 58.00 23.97 -38.75
CA GLN A 369 57.48 23.35 -39.98
C GLN A 369 56.47 22.25 -39.71
N LEU A 370 56.14 21.94 -38.45
CA LEU A 370 55.15 20.92 -38.12
C LEU A 370 54.05 21.51 -37.23
N LYS A 371 52.80 21.16 -37.54
CA LYS A 371 51.62 21.59 -36.80
C LYS A 371 50.71 20.40 -36.54
N CYS A 372 50.34 20.21 -35.28
CA CYS A 372 49.33 19.22 -34.91
C CYS A 372 47.92 19.84 -34.92
N CYS A 373 46.98 19.18 -35.60
CA CYS A 373 45.56 19.52 -35.61
C CYS A 373 44.75 18.30 -35.17
N GLN A 374 44.10 18.38 -34.00
CA GLN A 374 43.24 17.33 -33.41
C GLN A 374 43.76 15.88 -33.60
N GLY A 375 45.04 15.66 -33.28
CA GLY A 375 45.67 14.35 -33.35
C GLY A 375 46.35 13.99 -34.69
N THR A 376 46.22 14.82 -35.73
CA THR A 376 46.89 14.61 -37.02
C THR A 376 48.03 15.60 -37.21
N LEU A 377 49.22 15.09 -37.56
CA LEU A 377 50.43 15.89 -37.75
C LEU A 377 50.55 16.34 -39.21
N HIS A 378 50.68 17.65 -39.41
CA HIS A 378 50.79 18.27 -40.73
C HIS A 378 52.11 19.03 -40.88
N GLU A 379 52.60 19.12 -42.10
CA GLU A 379 53.63 20.10 -42.46
C GLU A 379 53.01 21.50 -42.52
N MET A 380 53.60 22.44 -41.79
CA MET A 380 53.10 23.80 -41.63
C MET A 380 53.41 24.62 -42.88
N VAL A 381 52.36 24.98 -43.61
CA VAL A 381 52.40 25.93 -44.73
C VAL A 381 51.91 27.30 -44.22
N SER A 382 52.69 28.35 -44.45
CA SER A 382 52.42 29.72 -43.98
C SER A 382 50.97 30.16 -44.19
N GLY A 383 50.33 30.68 -43.13
CA GLY A 383 48.98 31.25 -43.18
C GLY A 383 47.83 30.26 -42.99
N ARG A 384 48.10 28.96 -42.84
CA ARG A 384 47.05 27.96 -42.58
C ARG A 384 46.77 27.76 -41.09
N VAL A 385 45.53 27.41 -40.76
CA VAL A 385 45.04 27.19 -39.39
C VAL A 385 44.38 25.82 -39.26
N CYS A 386 44.30 25.30 -38.03
CA CYS A 386 43.61 24.03 -37.80
C CYS A 386 42.09 24.21 -37.82
N CYS A 387 41.40 23.29 -38.49
CA CYS A 387 39.96 23.08 -38.38
C CYS A 387 39.72 21.59 -38.17
N GLY A 388 39.35 21.21 -36.95
CA GLY A 388 39.38 19.82 -36.52
C GLY A 388 40.75 19.16 -36.76
N SER A 389 40.75 18.00 -37.42
CA SER A 389 41.97 17.25 -37.76
C SER A 389 42.73 17.77 -38.99
N SER A 390 42.20 18.77 -39.70
CA SER A 390 42.73 19.26 -40.98
C SER A 390 43.38 20.65 -40.88
N LEU A 391 44.34 20.92 -41.77
CA LEU A 391 45.02 22.22 -41.89
C LEU A 391 44.44 23.00 -43.08
N ILE A 392 43.63 24.02 -42.80
CA ILE A 392 42.83 24.76 -43.79
C ILE A 392 43.39 26.15 -44.07
N ASN A 393 43.01 26.73 -45.21
CA ASN A 393 43.31 28.12 -45.51
C ASN A 393 42.13 29.00 -45.05
N PRO A 394 42.28 29.82 -43.99
CA PRO A 394 41.18 30.62 -43.47
C PRO A 394 40.69 31.71 -44.45
N THR A 395 41.42 31.96 -45.54
CA THR A 395 40.99 32.88 -46.60
C THR A 395 40.11 32.23 -47.67
N GLN A 396 40.06 30.89 -47.73
CA GLN A 396 39.34 30.11 -48.74
C GLN A 396 38.31 29.14 -48.13
N ASP A 397 38.52 28.72 -46.90
CA ASP A 397 37.75 27.69 -46.21
C ASP A 397 37.08 28.24 -44.95
N VAL A 398 35.90 27.72 -44.62
CA VAL A 398 35.18 28.07 -43.38
C VAL A 398 35.19 26.86 -42.44
N CYS A 399 35.53 27.09 -41.17
CA CYS A 399 35.52 26.06 -40.14
C CYS A 399 34.26 26.16 -39.27
N LEU A 400 33.48 25.08 -39.21
CA LEU A 400 32.28 24.96 -38.36
C LEU A 400 32.35 23.64 -37.61
N GLU A 401 32.35 23.70 -36.28
CA GLU A 401 32.33 22.52 -35.38
C GLU A 401 33.34 21.43 -35.80
N ASP A 402 34.61 21.82 -35.94
CA ASP A 402 35.73 20.94 -36.34
C ASP A 402 35.63 20.30 -37.74
N ARG A 403 34.71 20.77 -38.59
CA ARG A 403 34.63 20.36 -40.01
C ARG A 403 34.82 21.56 -40.94
N TYR A 404 35.64 21.39 -41.97
CA TYR A 404 35.82 22.41 -43.00
C TYR A 404 34.89 22.16 -44.19
N GLN A 405 34.27 23.23 -44.70
CA GLN A 405 33.55 23.19 -45.96
C GLN A 405 34.35 23.95 -47.01
N VAL A 406 34.66 23.28 -48.12
CA VAL A 406 35.22 23.93 -49.31
C VAL A 406 34.13 24.86 -49.85
N SER A 407 34.45 26.13 -50.06
CA SER A 407 33.51 27.11 -50.61
C SER A 407 33.18 26.75 -52.07
N GLY A 408 32.19 25.87 -52.23
CA GLY A 408 31.60 25.45 -53.48
C GLY A 408 30.08 25.59 -53.39
N ASN A 409 29.60 26.76 -53.80
CA ASN A 409 28.22 27.11 -54.18
C ASN A 409 27.04 26.65 -53.31
N ASN A 410 26.31 27.66 -52.81
CA ASN A 410 24.87 27.68 -52.54
C ASN A 410 24.31 26.60 -51.61
N SER A 411 24.22 26.94 -50.31
CA SER A 411 23.04 26.67 -49.49
C SER A 411 23.08 27.48 -48.18
N LYS A 412 22.39 28.62 -48.16
CA LYS A 412 21.91 29.20 -46.90
C LYS A 412 20.84 28.28 -46.32
N ARG A 413 21.04 27.72 -45.12
CA ARG A 413 19.95 27.28 -44.20
C ARG A 413 20.35 27.54 -42.73
N PRO A 414 19.36 27.71 -41.84
CA PRO A 414 19.47 28.58 -40.65
C PRO A 414 20.07 27.86 -39.44
N ALA A 415 20.64 28.67 -38.54
CA ALA A 415 21.20 28.24 -37.26
C ALA A 415 20.14 27.67 -36.30
N MET A 416 20.53 26.62 -35.57
CA MET A 416 19.80 26.03 -34.46
C MET A 416 19.87 26.96 -33.23
N PRO A 417 18.79 27.18 -32.45
CA PRO A 417 18.84 28.04 -31.28
C PRO A 417 19.41 27.30 -30.04
N PRO A 418 19.99 28.03 -29.07
CA PRO A 418 20.68 27.46 -27.91
C PRO A 418 19.74 26.71 -26.94
N THR A 419 20.33 25.78 -26.18
CA THR A 419 19.68 24.86 -25.22
C THR A 419 19.15 25.53 -23.95
N THR A 420 19.43 26.82 -23.74
CA THR A 420 18.98 27.62 -22.60
C THR A 420 18.54 29.02 -23.05
N ASN A 421 17.57 29.61 -22.34
CA ASN A 421 17.16 31.00 -22.54
C ASN A 421 18.13 31.97 -21.78
N PRO A 422 18.01 33.31 -21.97
CA PRO A 422 18.89 34.31 -21.32
C PRO A 422 18.91 34.28 -19.78
N TRP A 423 18.02 33.52 -19.14
CA TRP A 423 17.94 33.33 -17.69
C TRP A 423 18.46 31.96 -17.23
N GLY A 424 19.03 31.14 -18.11
CA GLY A 424 19.66 29.86 -17.77
C GLY A 424 18.69 28.67 -17.63
N LEU A 425 17.46 28.78 -18.12
CA LEU A 425 16.45 27.72 -17.99
C LEU A 425 16.58 26.66 -19.08
N GLU A 426 16.69 25.39 -18.67
CA GLU A 426 16.78 24.21 -19.52
C GLU A 426 15.49 24.01 -20.34
N ARG A 427 15.62 23.70 -21.64
CA ARG A 427 14.51 23.39 -22.54
C ARG A 427 14.41 21.88 -22.74
N ARG A 428 13.20 21.32 -22.63
CA ARG A 428 12.93 19.90 -22.90
C ARG A 428 12.08 19.74 -24.16
N CYS A 429 12.21 18.60 -24.81
CA CYS A 429 11.45 18.28 -26.03
C CYS A 429 10.10 17.65 -25.69
N CYS A 430 9.06 18.01 -26.44
CA CYS A 430 7.73 17.40 -26.38
C CYS A 430 7.22 17.22 -27.81
N GLY A 431 7.30 16.01 -28.35
CA GLY A 431 7.04 15.76 -29.77
C GLY A 431 7.94 16.59 -30.68
N TYR A 432 7.33 17.45 -31.51
CA TYR A 432 8.05 18.37 -32.42
C TYR A 432 8.32 19.76 -31.81
N GLY A 433 7.89 20.00 -30.57
CA GLY A 433 8.06 21.28 -29.86
C GLY A 433 9.07 21.21 -28.72
N VAL A 434 9.36 22.37 -28.12
CA VAL A 434 10.16 22.51 -26.90
C VAL A 434 9.37 23.25 -25.83
N TYR A 435 9.55 22.90 -24.56
CA TYR A 435 8.89 23.53 -23.42
C TYR A 435 9.86 23.78 -22.26
N HIS A 436 9.45 24.65 -21.33
CA HIS A 436 10.21 24.99 -20.14
C HIS A 436 9.63 24.29 -18.89
N PRO A 437 10.34 23.34 -18.26
CA PRO A 437 9.81 22.51 -17.16
C PRO A 437 9.27 23.27 -15.94
N GLN A 438 9.77 24.48 -15.70
CA GLN A 438 9.36 25.31 -14.56
C GLN A 438 8.00 26.01 -14.76
N GLU A 439 7.54 26.11 -16.00
CA GLU A 439 6.31 26.81 -16.38
C GLU A 439 5.33 25.88 -17.10
N GLN A 440 5.84 24.83 -17.73
CA GLN A 440 5.13 23.97 -18.66
C GLN A 440 5.49 22.50 -18.43
N SER A 441 4.65 21.61 -18.95
CA SER A 441 4.80 20.16 -18.90
C SER A 441 4.39 19.55 -20.24
N CYS A 442 4.86 18.33 -20.49
CA CYS A 442 4.54 17.57 -21.69
C CYS A 442 3.73 16.33 -21.32
N TYR A 443 2.62 16.09 -22.02
CA TYR A 443 1.88 14.84 -21.93
C TYR A 443 1.48 14.37 -23.34
N GLY A 444 1.89 13.15 -23.70
CA GLY A 444 1.83 12.65 -25.07
C GLY A 444 2.73 13.45 -26.01
N TYR A 445 2.13 14.29 -26.85
CA TYR A 445 2.82 15.20 -27.80
C TYR A 445 2.41 16.67 -27.65
N HIS A 446 1.72 17.02 -26.57
CA HIS A 446 1.19 18.36 -26.31
C HIS A 446 1.85 19.01 -25.10
N VAL A 447 2.13 20.31 -25.22
CA VAL A 447 2.69 21.14 -24.14
C VAL A 447 1.54 21.83 -23.40
N PHE A 448 1.51 21.66 -22.08
CA PHE A 448 0.53 22.26 -21.18
C PHE A 448 1.19 23.38 -20.36
N GLN A 449 0.45 24.44 -20.06
CA GLN A 449 0.91 25.57 -19.22
C GLN A 449 0.82 25.24 -17.72
N ILE A 450 1.36 24.08 -17.34
CA ILE A 450 1.41 23.58 -15.96
C ILE A 450 2.86 23.18 -15.69
N PRO A 451 3.54 23.75 -14.67
CA PRO A 451 4.89 23.34 -14.30
C PRO A 451 4.97 21.83 -14.03
N GLU A 452 6.02 21.14 -14.47
CA GLU A 452 6.16 19.69 -14.28
C GLU A 452 5.95 19.25 -12.82
N ARG A 453 6.42 20.06 -11.86
CA ARG A 453 6.28 19.77 -10.43
C ARG A 453 4.84 19.73 -9.91
N PHE A 454 3.88 20.24 -10.68
CA PHE A 454 2.45 20.28 -10.33
C PHE A 454 1.58 19.56 -11.37
N ALA A 455 2.19 18.95 -12.38
CA ALA A 455 1.50 18.29 -13.46
C ALA A 455 1.35 16.80 -13.11
N GLU A 456 0.14 16.37 -12.77
CA GLU A 456 -0.17 14.98 -12.41
C GLU A 456 -1.10 14.35 -13.45
N ILE A 457 -1.16 13.02 -13.50
CA ILE A 457 -1.97 12.27 -14.46
C ILE A 457 -3.09 11.55 -13.71
N CYS A 458 -4.33 11.77 -14.17
CA CYS A 458 -5.52 11.05 -13.74
C CYS A 458 -6.06 10.27 -14.93
N SER A 459 -6.02 8.94 -14.88
CA SER A 459 -6.32 8.06 -16.01
C SER A 459 -5.49 8.40 -17.26
N LEU A 460 -6.04 9.17 -18.21
CA LEU A 460 -5.36 9.61 -19.44
C LEU A 460 -5.33 11.14 -19.62
N SER A 461 -5.52 11.89 -18.53
CA SER A 461 -5.59 13.35 -18.56
C SER A 461 -4.59 13.96 -17.58
N LEU A 462 -3.86 14.97 -18.04
CA LEU A 462 -2.97 15.78 -17.21
C LEU A 462 -3.78 16.87 -16.47
N TYR A 463 -3.56 17.04 -15.17
CA TYR A 463 -4.22 18.06 -14.34
C TYR A 463 -3.22 18.84 -13.46
N ASP A 464 -3.61 20.02 -12.99
CA ASP A 464 -2.79 20.85 -12.09
C ASP A 464 -3.10 20.53 -10.63
N SER A 465 -2.17 19.87 -9.93
CA SER A 465 -2.37 19.41 -8.56
C SER A 465 -2.51 20.53 -7.53
N ARG A 466 -2.30 21.81 -7.91
CA ARG A 466 -2.60 22.97 -7.06
C ARG A 466 -4.08 23.33 -7.05
N THR A 467 -4.77 23.10 -8.16
CA THR A 467 -6.17 23.52 -8.34
C THR A 467 -7.13 22.36 -8.43
N GLU A 468 -6.63 21.15 -8.70
CA GLU A 468 -7.45 19.98 -9.00
C GLU A 468 -6.93 18.74 -8.25
N VAL A 469 -7.75 17.69 -8.20
CA VAL A 469 -7.44 16.39 -7.59
C VAL A 469 -8.09 15.26 -8.38
N CYS A 470 -7.39 14.13 -8.51
CA CYS A 470 -7.91 12.91 -9.10
C CYS A 470 -8.60 12.04 -8.04
N ILE A 471 -9.86 11.66 -8.25
CA ILE A 471 -10.60 10.71 -7.41
C ILE A 471 -11.33 9.73 -8.33
N ASN A 472 -11.10 8.44 -8.16
CA ASN A 472 -11.71 7.37 -8.97
C ASN A 472 -11.67 7.68 -10.49
N ASP A 473 -10.47 8.00 -11.00
CA ASP A 473 -10.21 8.31 -12.42
C ASP A 473 -10.89 9.58 -12.97
N HIS A 474 -11.48 10.41 -12.12
CA HIS A 474 -12.07 11.70 -12.48
C HIS A 474 -11.35 12.89 -11.82
N ILE A 475 -11.17 13.98 -12.58
CA ILE A 475 -10.52 15.21 -12.11
C ILE A 475 -11.58 16.15 -11.53
N TYR A 476 -11.39 16.59 -10.28
CA TYR A 476 -12.26 17.52 -9.58
C TYR A 476 -11.52 18.79 -9.20
N SER A 477 -12.21 19.93 -9.19
CA SER A 477 -11.66 21.19 -8.69
C SER A 477 -11.54 21.17 -7.17
N ARG A 478 -10.41 21.65 -6.63
CA ARG A 478 -10.19 21.81 -5.19
C ARG A 478 -11.07 22.89 -4.55
N THR A 479 -11.78 23.70 -5.33
CA THR A 479 -12.66 24.76 -4.83
C THR A 479 -14.12 24.35 -4.65
N THR A 480 -14.52 23.16 -5.06
CA THR A 480 -15.92 22.73 -4.92
C THR A 480 -16.23 22.30 -3.50
N THR A 481 -16.81 23.21 -2.72
CA THR A 481 -17.37 22.96 -1.37
C THR A 481 -18.39 21.84 -1.34
N GLU A 482 -19.05 21.54 -2.47
CA GLU A 482 -20.05 20.47 -2.59
C GLU A 482 -19.44 19.07 -2.50
N LEU A 483 -18.25 18.83 -3.10
CA LEU A 483 -17.57 17.53 -3.03
C LEU A 483 -17.14 17.18 -1.60
N THR A 484 -16.66 18.18 -0.86
CA THR A 484 -16.15 18.00 0.50
C THR A 484 -17.28 17.67 1.49
N ILE A 485 -18.47 18.26 1.30
CA ILE A 485 -19.68 17.98 2.09
C ILE A 485 -20.19 16.56 1.80
N GLU A 486 -20.16 16.13 0.54
CA GLU A 486 -20.63 14.80 0.17
C GLU A 486 -19.68 13.69 0.64
N MET A 487 -18.37 13.91 0.57
CA MET A 487 -17.36 13.00 1.13
C MET A 487 -17.42 12.93 2.66
N CYS A 488 -17.62 14.05 3.37
CA CYS A 488 -17.80 14.02 4.82
C CYS A 488 -19.07 13.24 5.24
N ARG A 489 -20.15 13.26 4.45
CA ARG A 489 -21.36 12.45 4.71
C ARG A 489 -21.14 10.95 4.52
N LYS A 490 -20.26 10.55 3.62
CA LYS A 490 -20.07 9.14 3.23
C LYS A 490 -19.02 8.38 4.05
N SER A 491 -17.94 9.01 4.52
CA SER A 491 -16.81 8.25 5.11
C SER A 491 -16.31 8.72 6.47
N ASN A 492 -16.77 9.87 7.02
CA ASN A 492 -16.27 10.48 8.26
C ASN A 492 -14.73 10.64 8.36
N ASN A 493 -13.97 10.37 7.31
CA ASN A 493 -12.52 10.38 7.26
C ASN A 493 -12.09 10.99 5.92
N LEU A 494 -11.79 12.29 5.93
CA LEU A 494 -11.26 13.02 4.77
C LEU A 494 -9.74 13.19 4.87
N ALA A 495 -9.04 12.18 5.41
CA ALA A 495 -7.65 12.33 5.88
C ALA A 495 -6.56 12.21 4.80
N ALA A 496 -6.82 12.51 3.52
CA ALA A 496 -5.75 12.43 2.52
C ALA A 496 -5.78 13.49 1.40
N ALA A 497 -6.95 13.95 0.95
CA ALA A 497 -7.02 14.78 -0.26
C ALA A 497 -6.97 16.30 0.00
N PHE A 498 -7.31 16.77 1.21
CA PHE A 498 -7.55 18.19 1.46
C PHE A 498 -7.05 18.76 2.79
N ASP A 499 -6.31 18.01 3.61
CA ASP A 499 -5.95 18.41 4.99
C ASP A 499 -7.20 18.88 5.79
N GLN A 500 -8.28 18.09 5.70
CA GLN A 500 -9.54 18.37 6.38
C GLN A 500 -10.04 17.13 7.13
N HIS A 501 -10.60 17.33 8.32
CA HIS A 501 -11.24 16.30 9.13
C HIS A 501 -12.76 16.48 9.14
N CYS A 502 -13.55 15.44 9.44
CA CYS A 502 -15.02 15.54 9.51
C CYS A 502 -15.53 15.34 10.95
N CYS A 503 -16.57 16.08 11.34
CA CYS A 503 -17.37 15.78 12.53
C CYS A 503 -18.85 15.86 12.14
N GLN A 504 -19.58 14.74 12.28
CA GLN A 504 -20.98 14.59 11.84
C GLN A 504 -21.25 15.09 10.41
N GLY A 505 -20.38 14.73 9.46
CA GLY A 505 -20.58 15.11 8.06
C GLY A 505 -20.28 16.58 7.72
N LYS A 506 -19.70 17.36 8.64
CA LYS A 506 -19.21 18.72 8.38
C LYS A 506 -17.67 18.75 8.32
N PRO A 507 -17.07 19.44 7.32
CA PRO A 507 -15.62 19.57 7.21
C PRO A 507 -15.02 20.50 8.27
N ILE A 508 -13.79 20.19 8.68
CA ILE A 508 -12.93 20.89 9.65
C ILE A 508 -11.58 21.08 8.96
N SER A 509 -10.97 22.27 9.05
CA SER A 509 -9.70 22.62 8.36
C SER A 509 -8.47 22.38 9.25
N ASP A 510 -7.45 21.65 8.78
CA ASP A 510 -6.25 21.27 9.56
C ASP A 510 -5.15 22.34 9.65
N ARG A 511 -5.47 23.64 9.53
CA ARG A 511 -4.42 24.66 9.69
C ARG A 511 -3.93 24.86 11.12
N THR A 512 -4.52 24.21 12.12
CA THR A 512 -3.94 24.08 13.47
C THR A 512 -4.51 22.87 14.20
N HIS A 513 -3.80 21.73 14.14
CA HIS A 513 -3.48 20.82 15.27
C HIS A 513 -3.54 19.32 14.92
N ILE A 514 -2.35 18.72 15.03
CA ILE A 514 -2.09 17.28 15.23
C ILE A 514 -2.56 16.88 16.64
N ALA A 515 -3.15 15.68 16.75
CA ALA A 515 -3.32 14.98 18.01
C ALA A 515 -1.94 14.65 18.64
N VAL A 516 -1.59 15.45 19.67
CA VAL A 516 -0.65 15.18 20.78
C VAL A 516 0.66 14.42 20.47
N MET A 517 1.76 15.15 20.28
CA MET A 517 3.00 15.04 21.09
C MET A 517 3.92 16.27 20.83
N THR A 518 4.25 17.00 21.92
CA THR A 518 5.38 17.94 22.12
C THR A 518 5.53 19.26 21.31
N ILE A 519 5.49 20.38 22.07
CA ILE A 519 6.18 21.70 21.94
C ILE A 519 5.62 22.80 20.97
N ARG A 520 5.01 23.86 21.57
CA ARG A 520 5.24 25.35 21.48
C ARG A 520 5.65 25.98 20.11
N VAL A 521 5.16 27.12 19.58
CA VAL A 521 4.58 28.38 20.11
C VAL A 521 3.84 29.23 19.01
N VAL A 522 2.98 30.14 19.48
CA VAL A 522 2.51 31.50 19.03
C VAL A 522 1.28 31.64 18.12
N ASP A 523 0.18 32.04 18.78
CA ASP A 523 -0.94 32.92 18.42
C ASP A 523 -0.99 33.60 17.03
N LEU A 524 -2.17 33.57 16.41
CA LEU A 524 -3.15 34.68 16.48
C LEU A 524 -4.54 34.26 15.95
N ASN A 525 -5.49 34.20 16.89
CA ASN A 525 -6.89 34.65 16.79
C ASN A 525 -7.97 33.79 16.06
N ALA A 526 -8.68 33.04 16.91
CA ALA A 526 -10.15 32.91 17.01
C ALA A 526 -10.86 31.71 16.33
N LEU A 527 -11.45 30.87 17.22
CA LEU A 527 -12.52 29.85 17.07
C LEU A 527 -12.03 28.40 16.76
N GLU A 528 -11.80 27.45 17.68
CA GLU A 528 -12.28 27.07 19.03
C GLU A 528 -13.48 26.11 19.10
N ALA A 529 -13.31 24.91 18.57
CA ALA A 529 -14.23 23.79 18.78
C ALA A 529 -13.48 22.44 18.89
N VAL A 530 -14.06 21.49 19.62
CA VAL A 530 -13.60 20.10 19.73
C VAL A 530 -14.77 19.15 19.48
N CYS A 531 -14.51 18.03 18.80
CA CYS A 531 -15.50 16.98 18.54
C CYS A 531 -15.23 15.80 19.47
N CYS A 532 -16.18 15.48 20.35
CA CYS A 532 -16.06 14.40 21.33
C CYS A 532 -17.16 13.37 21.05
N GLU A 533 -16.79 12.15 20.63
CA GLU A 533 -17.71 11.06 20.23
C GLU A 533 -18.89 11.55 19.36
N GLY A 534 -18.57 12.35 18.35
CA GLY A 534 -19.56 12.91 17.43
C GLY A 534 -20.30 14.14 17.95
N SER A 535 -20.11 14.59 19.19
CA SER A 535 -20.75 15.80 19.71
C SER A 535 -19.84 17.03 19.57
N TRP A 536 -20.41 18.14 19.10
CA TRP A 536 -19.68 19.37 18.80
C TRP A 536 -19.67 20.30 20.02
N HIS A 537 -18.47 20.73 20.46
CA HIS A 537 -18.31 21.59 21.64
C HIS A 537 -17.45 22.80 21.33
N PHE A 538 -17.96 23.98 21.65
CA PHE A 538 -17.20 25.23 21.54
C PHE A 538 -16.21 25.37 22.69
N THR A 539 -14.95 25.70 22.39
CA THR A 539 -13.88 25.75 23.39
C THR A 539 -13.67 27.16 23.97
N GLY A 540 -14.15 28.21 23.30
CA GLY A 540 -14.34 29.57 23.85
C GLY A 540 -13.14 30.21 24.53
N GLY A 541 -11.93 29.88 24.13
CA GLY A 541 -10.68 30.46 24.59
C GLY A 541 -9.68 29.39 25.01
N GLU A 542 -10.21 28.23 25.40
CA GLU A 542 -9.53 27.36 26.36
C GLU A 542 -9.40 25.94 25.81
N ALA A 543 -8.21 25.34 25.92
CA ALA A 543 -8.01 23.97 25.49
C ALA A 543 -8.86 22.99 26.31
N LYS A 544 -9.79 22.29 25.63
CA LYS A 544 -10.64 21.24 26.20
C LYS A 544 -10.22 19.85 25.68
N SER A 545 -10.33 18.84 26.52
CA SER A 545 -10.08 17.43 26.20
C SER A 545 -11.37 16.62 26.28
N CYS A 546 -11.52 15.60 25.45
CA CYS A 546 -12.71 14.75 25.45
C CYS A 546 -12.68 13.71 26.57
N ILE A 547 -13.81 13.54 27.26
CA ILE A 547 -14.14 12.39 28.10
C ILE A 547 -15.50 11.88 27.62
N GLY A 548 -15.50 10.79 26.86
CA GLY A 548 -16.68 10.33 26.12
C GLY A 548 -17.17 11.42 25.13
N ALA A 549 -18.46 11.68 25.12
CA ALA A 549 -19.10 12.72 24.31
C ALA A 549 -18.94 14.16 24.86
N VAL A 550 -18.25 14.37 25.99
CA VAL A 550 -18.18 15.66 26.70
C VAL A 550 -16.78 16.28 26.60
N ALA A 551 -16.72 17.58 26.31
CA ALA A 551 -15.48 18.36 26.30
C ALA A 551 -15.21 19.01 27.67
N VAL A 552 -14.08 18.68 28.29
CA VAL A 552 -13.72 19.12 29.64
C VAL A 552 -12.44 19.97 29.58
N ALA A 553 -12.49 21.21 30.10
CA ALA A 553 -11.32 22.08 30.18
C ALA A 553 -10.31 21.56 31.21
N LYS A 554 -9.05 22.00 31.12
CA LYS A 554 -7.99 21.59 32.06
C LYS A 554 -8.33 21.89 33.53
N ARG A 555 -9.08 22.97 33.78
CA ARG A 555 -9.53 23.39 35.12
C ARG A 555 -10.79 22.67 35.60
N GLU A 556 -11.41 21.90 34.73
CA GLU A 556 -12.66 21.21 34.98
C GLU A 556 -12.42 19.71 35.24
N ARG A 557 -13.43 19.06 35.81
CA ARG A 557 -13.53 17.62 36.00
C ARG A 557 -14.98 17.20 35.83
N LEU A 558 -15.20 16.13 35.09
CA LEU A 558 -16.48 15.46 34.97
C LEU A 558 -16.68 14.50 36.16
N CYS A 559 -17.74 14.68 36.95
CA CYS A 559 -18.18 13.76 38.00
C CYS A 559 -19.58 13.25 37.62
N GLY A 560 -19.67 11.97 37.25
CA GLY A 560 -20.88 11.45 36.59
C GLY A 560 -21.12 12.21 35.28
N ASP A 561 -22.29 12.84 35.16
CA ASP A 561 -22.67 13.63 33.97
C ASP A 561 -22.50 15.15 34.17
N THR A 562 -21.95 15.59 35.31
CA THR A 562 -21.86 17.02 35.66
C THR A 562 -20.40 17.49 35.72
N ILE A 563 -20.13 18.65 35.12
CA ILE A 563 -18.81 19.28 35.13
C ILE A 563 -18.66 20.18 36.36
N TYR A 564 -17.58 19.99 37.12
CA TYR A 564 -17.19 20.82 38.25
C TYR A 564 -15.79 21.40 38.05
N LEU A 565 -15.47 22.49 38.74
CA LEU A 565 -14.09 22.98 38.78
C LEU A 565 -13.26 22.04 39.65
N ARG A 566 -12.04 21.72 39.21
CA ARG A 566 -11.10 20.89 39.98
C ARG A 566 -10.77 21.48 41.36
N ALA A 567 -10.93 22.79 41.52
CA ALA A 567 -10.72 23.48 42.79
C ALA A 567 -11.79 23.14 43.84
N ASP A 568 -12.97 22.67 43.43
CA ASP A 568 -14.12 22.55 44.31
C ASP A 568 -14.14 21.23 45.12
N GLY A 569 -13.39 20.21 44.69
CA GLY A 569 -13.29 18.94 45.43
C GLY A 569 -12.92 17.72 44.59
N GLN A 570 -13.16 16.54 45.17
CA GLN A 570 -13.03 15.25 44.49
C GLN A 570 -14.41 14.70 44.09
N CYS A 571 -14.47 13.84 43.07
CA CYS A 571 -15.73 13.25 42.65
C CYS A 571 -16.18 12.18 43.64
N CYS A 572 -17.47 12.20 43.98
CA CYS A 572 -18.17 11.14 44.65
C CYS A 572 -19.53 10.96 43.97
N GLY A 573 -19.67 9.88 43.19
CA GLY A 573 -20.82 9.72 42.29
C GLY A 573 -20.93 10.89 41.32
N ASN A 574 -22.12 11.51 41.26
CA ASN A 574 -22.42 12.65 40.40
C ASN A 574 -22.06 14.02 41.01
N GLY A 575 -21.46 14.05 42.21
CA GLY A 575 -21.19 15.29 42.95
C GLY A 575 -19.74 15.47 43.36
N ILE A 576 -19.43 16.66 43.91
CA ILE A 576 -18.15 16.98 44.52
C ILE A 576 -18.20 16.89 46.04
N TYR A 577 -17.15 16.33 46.63
CA TYR A 577 -16.94 16.34 48.07
C TYR A 577 -15.56 16.86 48.44
N ASN A 578 -15.46 17.44 49.62
CA ASN A 578 -14.19 17.85 50.20
C ASN A 578 -13.66 16.70 51.08
N PRO A 579 -12.56 16.02 50.68
CA PRO A 579 -12.02 14.88 51.42
C PRO A 579 -11.46 15.26 52.79
N ARG A 580 -11.31 16.56 53.09
CA ARG A 580 -10.92 17.03 54.43
C ARG A 580 -12.10 17.09 55.41
N THR A 581 -13.34 17.08 54.93
CA THR A 581 -14.53 17.28 55.78
C THR A 581 -15.62 16.21 55.61
N HIS A 582 -15.60 15.43 54.52
CA HIS A 582 -16.61 14.40 54.19
C HIS A 582 -15.94 13.13 53.65
N LEU A 583 -16.66 11.99 53.68
CA LEU A 583 -16.18 10.69 53.24
C LEU A 583 -17.07 10.16 52.11
N CYS A 584 -16.49 9.74 50.99
CA CYS A 584 -17.26 9.14 49.89
C CYS A 584 -17.38 7.62 50.07
N CYS A 585 -18.61 7.11 50.16
CA CYS A 585 -18.91 5.67 50.20
C CYS A 585 -19.92 5.33 49.10
N ASP A 586 -19.57 4.38 48.21
CA ASP A 586 -20.41 3.92 47.09
C ASP A 586 -21.05 5.04 46.24
N GLY A 587 -20.32 6.15 46.06
CA GLY A 587 -20.78 7.29 45.26
C GLY A 587 -21.69 8.28 45.99
N VAL A 588 -21.82 8.17 47.31
CA VAL A 588 -22.56 9.10 48.18
C VAL A 588 -21.60 9.80 49.16
N ARG A 589 -21.74 11.13 49.28
CA ARG A 589 -20.89 12.03 50.08
C ARG A 589 -21.18 11.99 51.59
#